data_AF-A0A7Y8BMW8-F1
#
_entry.id   AF-A0A7Y8BMW8-F1
#
_cell.length_a   1.000
_cell.length_b   1.000
_cell.length_c   1.000
_cell.angle_alpha   90.00
_cell.angle_beta   90.00
_cell.angle_gamma   90.00
#
_symmetry.space_group_name_H-M   'P 1'
#
loop_
_entity.id
_entity.type
_entity.pdbx_description
1 polymer ?
#
loop_
_entity_poly.entity_id
_entity_poly.type
_entity_poly.pdbx_seq_one_letter_code
_entity_poly.pdbx_strand_id
1 'polypeptide(L)'
;MGGWQRLWVLVSFLLAIGAVVLGFHNMETESELDAWHDARRGEYVSEINNLQRKATGTKPLNISGDSKRTIDELWGRVTILDSHYQQDIEELSARQIRHVSIYLAAWVAICIGLYAIGWLTAWVVRGFRSKAV
;
A
#
# COMPACT_ATOMS: atom_id res chain seq x y z
N MET A 1 33.16 10.32 20.75
CA MET A 1 31.74 10.54 20.39
C MET A 1 30.97 10.84 21.67
N GLY A 2 30.40 12.03 21.81
CA GLY A 2 29.67 12.40 23.03
C GLY A 2 28.35 11.63 23.15
N GLY A 3 27.92 11.31 24.38
CA GLY A 3 26.67 10.58 24.65
C GLY A 3 25.43 11.23 24.03
N TRP A 4 25.46 12.55 23.84
CA TRP A 4 24.40 13.32 23.18
C TRP A 4 24.17 12.91 21.72
N GLN A 5 25.23 12.60 20.97
CA GLN A 5 25.12 12.23 19.56
C GLN A 5 24.48 10.83 19.39
N ARG A 6 24.75 9.92 20.35
CA ARG A 6 24.13 8.58 20.39
C ARG A 6 22.64 8.65 20.69
N LEU A 7 22.20 9.57 21.55
CA LEU A 7 20.80 9.78 21.88
C LEU A 7 19.97 10.18 20.65
N TRP A 8 20.49 11.13 19.83
CA TRP A 8 19.79 11.56 18.60
C TRP A 8 19.66 10.45 17.58
N VAL A 9 20.71 9.65 17.38
CA VAL A 9 20.66 8.49 16.48
C VAL A 9 19.56 7.52 16.94
N LEU A 10 19.45 7.28 18.24
CA LEU A 10 18.42 6.42 18.83
C LEU A 10 17.00 6.97 18.63
N VAL A 11 16.79 8.28 18.85
CA VAL A 11 15.49 8.93 18.63
C VAL A 11 15.10 8.92 17.14
N SER A 12 16.02 9.22 16.24
CA SER A 12 15.79 9.14 14.79
C SER A 12 15.45 7.73 14.34
N PHE A 13 16.11 6.71 14.92
CA PHE A 13 15.83 5.31 14.62
C PHE A 13 14.44 4.88 15.11
N LEU A 14 14.03 5.28 16.32
CA LEU A 14 12.69 5.02 16.83
C LEU A 14 11.60 5.71 16.00
N LEU A 15 11.84 6.93 15.53
CA LEU A 15 10.95 7.63 14.61
C LEU A 15 10.87 6.94 13.24
N ALA A 16 11.99 6.36 12.76
CA ALA A 16 12.01 5.57 11.53
C ALA A 16 11.12 4.34 11.66
N ILE A 17 11.26 3.60 12.75
CA ILE A 17 10.46 2.41 13.03
C ILE A 17 8.98 2.78 13.11
N GLY A 18 8.63 3.85 13.82
CA GLY A 18 7.24 4.32 13.91
C GLY A 18 6.63 4.67 12.55
N ALA A 19 7.37 5.38 11.70
CA ALA A 19 6.91 5.73 10.36
C ALA A 19 6.74 4.50 9.46
N VAL A 20 7.66 3.55 9.54
CA VAL A 20 7.59 2.29 8.78
C VAL A 20 6.39 1.45 9.22
N VAL A 21 6.16 1.31 10.53
CA VAL A 21 5.01 0.56 11.09
C VAL A 21 3.68 1.18 10.67
N LEU A 22 3.55 2.51 10.72
CA LEU A 22 2.34 3.21 10.28
C LEU A 22 2.13 3.11 8.76
N GLY A 23 3.21 3.10 7.98
CA GLY A 23 3.16 2.91 6.53
C GLY A 23 2.64 1.53 6.15
N PHE A 24 3.14 0.47 6.81
CA PHE A 24 2.72 -0.91 6.53
C PHE A 24 1.26 -1.19 6.85
N HIS A 25 0.67 -0.52 7.85
CA HIS A 25 -0.73 -0.75 8.21
C HIS A 25 -1.71 -0.18 7.16
N ASN A 26 -1.32 0.82 6.36
CA ASN A 26 -2.21 1.50 5.42
C ASN A 26 -2.05 1.04 3.96
N MET A 27 -1.22 0.03 3.70
CA MET A 27 -0.97 -0.46 2.34
C MET A 27 -1.94 -1.57 1.97
N GLU A 28 -2.65 -1.40 0.86
CA GLU A 28 -3.36 -2.49 0.19
C GLU A 28 -2.37 -3.60 -0.14
N THR A 29 -2.73 -4.81 0.27
CA THR A 29 -1.93 -6.02 0.06
C THR A 29 -2.43 -6.80 -1.14
N GLU A 30 -1.52 -7.50 -1.83
CA GLU A 30 -1.88 -8.39 -2.95
C GLU A 30 -2.99 -9.37 -2.56
N SER A 31 -2.95 -9.90 -1.34
CA SER A 31 -3.96 -10.82 -0.82
C SER A 31 -5.37 -10.23 -0.74
N GLU A 32 -5.50 -8.94 -0.46
CA GLU A 32 -6.81 -8.28 -0.41
C GLU A 32 -7.35 -8.08 -1.83
N LEU A 33 -6.49 -7.71 -2.77
CA LEU A 33 -6.85 -7.53 -4.17
C LEU A 33 -7.23 -8.86 -4.83
N ASP A 34 -6.49 -9.93 -4.55
CA ASP A 34 -6.77 -11.30 -5.00
C ASP A 34 -8.10 -11.80 -4.45
N ALA A 35 -8.31 -11.67 -3.13
CA ALA A 35 -9.55 -12.14 -2.51
C ALA A 35 -10.78 -11.40 -3.06
N TRP A 36 -10.65 -10.10 -3.31
CA TRP A 36 -11.72 -9.31 -3.92
C TRP A 36 -11.97 -9.72 -5.38
N HIS A 37 -10.91 -9.90 -6.17
CA HIS A 37 -11.00 -10.32 -7.58
C HIS A 37 -11.64 -11.71 -7.70
N ASP A 38 -11.17 -12.68 -6.91
CA ASP A 38 -11.67 -14.04 -6.91
C ASP A 38 -13.15 -14.10 -6.51
N ALA A 39 -13.55 -13.36 -5.47
CA ALA A 39 -14.95 -13.27 -5.06
C ALA A 39 -15.82 -12.70 -6.19
N ARG A 40 -15.37 -11.61 -6.82
CA ARG A 40 -16.11 -10.92 -7.87
C ARG A 40 -16.20 -11.74 -9.16
N ARG A 41 -15.11 -12.41 -9.53
CA ARG A 41 -15.07 -13.33 -10.67
C ARG A 41 -15.95 -14.55 -10.42
N GLY A 42 -15.95 -15.08 -9.20
CA GLY A 42 -16.83 -16.16 -8.77
C GLY A 42 -18.31 -15.86 -8.96
N GLU A 43 -18.75 -14.63 -8.66
CA GLU A 43 -20.12 -14.18 -8.91
C GLU A 43 -20.48 -14.24 -10.40
N TYR A 44 -19.67 -13.65 -11.27
CA TYR A 44 -19.94 -13.63 -12.71
C TYR A 44 -19.93 -15.03 -13.33
N VAL A 45 -18.96 -15.87 -12.95
CA VAL A 45 -18.86 -17.25 -13.43
C VAL A 45 -20.05 -18.09 -12.96
N SER A 46 -20.49 -17.90 -11.72
CA SER A 46 -21.69 -18.54 -11.19
C SER A 46 -22.95 -18.13 -11.97
N GLU A 47 -23.08 -16.84 -12.30
CA GLU A 47 -24.19 -16.30 -13.08
C GLU A 47 -24.21 -16.86 -14.51
N ILE A 48 -23.06 -16.91 -15.19
CA ILE A 48 -22.90 -17.54 -16.52
C ILE A 48 -23.34 -19.01 -16.47
N ASN A 49 -22.85 -19.77 -15.48
CA ASN A 49 -23.20 -21.18 -15.32
C ASN A 49 -24.71 -21.38 -15.10
N ASN A 50 -25.36 -20.48 -14.36
CA ASN A 50 -26.80 -20.52 -14.13
C ASN A 50 -27.59 -20.24 -15.41
N LEU A 51 -27.19 -19.24 -16.20
CA LEU A 51 -27.80 -18.92 -17.49
C LEU A 51 -27.65 -20.09 -18.49
N GLN A 52 -26.48 -20.71 -18.55
CA GLN A 52 -26.22 -21.86 -19.41
C GLN A 52 -27.04 -23.09 -19.00
N ARG A 53 -27.19 -23.35 -17.69
CA ARG A 53 -28.07 -24.41 -17.18
C ARG A 53 -29.54 -24.18 -17.53
N LYS A 54 -30.03 -22.94 -17.37
CA LYS A 54 -31.39 -22.56 -17.77
C LYS A 54 -31.63 -22.77 -19.26
N ALA A 55 -30.67 -22.41 -20.11
CA ALA A 55 -30.74 -22.61 -21.56
C ALA A 55 -30.78 -24.09 -21.96
N THR A 56 -30.12 -24.97 -21.19
CA THR A 56 -30.09 -26.43 -21.42
C THR A 56 -31.22 -27.19 -20.71
N GLY A 57 -32.15 -26.50 -20.05
CA GLY A 57 -33.26 -27.11 -19.32
C GLY A 57 -32.84 -27.79 -18.00
N THR A 58 -31.62 -27.55 -17.52
CA THR A 58 -31.17 -28.01 -16.21
C THR A 58 -31.48 -26.98 -15.13
N LYS A 59 -31.77 -27.44 -13.90
CA LYS A 59 -32.04 -26.53 -12.77
C LYS A 59 -30.80 -25.69 -12.45
N PRO A 60 -30.93 -24.37 -12.25
CA PRO A 60 -29.82 -23.50 -11.85
C PRO A 60 -29.33 -23.84 -10.44
N LEU A 61 -28.05 -23.54 -10.16
CA LEU A 61 -27.42 -23.76 -8.86
C LEU A 61 -27.85 -22.71 -7.81
N ASN A 62 -28.32 -21.54 -8.25
CA ASN A 62 -28.74 -20.46 -7.37
C ASN A 62 -30.15 -19.95 -7.73
N ILE A 63 -30.93 -19.56 -6.71
CA ILE A 63 -32.36 -19.17 -6.81
C ILE A 63 -32.52 -17.71 -7.28
N SER A 64 -31.42 -16.98 -7.45
CA SER A 64 -31.37 -15.66 -8.11
C SER A 64 -31.71 -15.81 -9.60
N GLY A 65 -32.99 -16.11 -9.82
CA GLY A 65 -33.63 -16.30 -11.10
C GLY A 65 -33.94 -14.93 -11.68
N ASP A 66 -33.62 -14.81 -12.96
CA ASP A 66 -33.87 -13.64 -13.80
C ASP A 66 -32.78 -12.58 -13.79
N SER A 67 -31.54 -13.01 -14.06
CA SER A 67 -30.60 -12.10 -14.67
C SER A 67 -31.11 -11.67 -16.04
N LYS A 68 -31.22 -10.36 -16.24
CA LYS A 68 -31.55 -9.75 -17.54
C LYS A 68 -30.34 -9.71 -18.48
N ARG A 69 -29.15 -10.08 -18.00
CA ARG A 69 -27.89 -9.99 -18.73
C ARG A 69 -27.70 -11.23 -19.60
N THR A 70 -27.02 -11.05 -20.73
CA THR A 70 -26.62 -12.16 -21.59
C THR A 70 -25.29 -12.76 -21.13
N ILE A 71 -25.03 -14.00 -21.55
CA ILE A 71 -23.74 -14.66 -21.31
C ILE A 71 -22.58 -13.83 -21.89
N ASP A 72 -22.77 -13.25 -23.07
CA ASP A 72 -21.77 -12.38 -23.71
C ASP A 72 -21.48 -11.11 -22.89
N GLU A 73 -22.52 -10.49 -22.29
CA GLU A 73 -22.33 -9.33 -21.42
C GLU A 73 -21.50 -9.70 -20.17
N LEU A 74 -21.77 -10.85 -19.58
CA LEU A 74 -21.06 -11.33 -18.40
C LEU A 74 -19.59 -11.68 -18.72
N TRP A 75 -19.32 -12.32 -19.87
CA TRP A 75 -17.94 -12.55 -20.33
C TRP A 75 -17.18 -11.25 -20.58
N GLY A 76 -17.86 -10.25 -21.15
CA GLY A 76 -17.31 -8.90 -21.28
C GLY A 76 -16.91 -8.32 -19.92
N ARG A 77 -17.76 -8.45 -18.90
CA ARG A 77 -17.47 -7.99 -17.53
C ARG A 77 -16.33 -8.75 -16.87
N VAL A 78 -16.24 -10.08 -17.05
CA VAL A 78 -15.11 -10.87 -16.54
C VAL A 78 -13.81 -10.41 -17.19
N THR A 79 -13.81 -10.19 -18.50
CA THR A 79 -12.62 -9.72 -19.23
C THR A 79 -12.18 -8.34 -18.76
N ILE A 80 -13.13 -7.42 -18.55
CA ILE A 80 -12.85 -6.09 -18.01
C ILE A 80 -12.29 -6.19 -16.58
N LEU A 81 -12.92 -7.02 -15.73
CA LEU A 81 -12.46 -7.24 -14.36
C LEU A 81 -11.04 -7.81 -14.32
N ASP A 82 -10.75 -8.83 -15.13
CA ASP A 82 -9.43 -9.45 -15.23
C ASP A 82 -8.39 -8.42 -15.73
N SER A 83 -8.75 -7.56 -16.69
CA SER A 83 -7.84 -6.52 -17.20
C SER A 83 -7.52 -5.45 -16.15
N HIS A 84 -8.51 -5.01 -15.37
CA HIS A 84 -8.29 -4.07 -14.28
C HIS A 84 -7.45 -4.68 -13.17
N TYR A 85 -7.73 -5.93 -12.80
CA TYR A 85 -6.95 -6.64 -11.79
C TYR A 85 -5.48 -6.79 -12.20
N GLN A 86 -5.20 -7.16 -13.46
CA GLN A 86 -3.82 -7.25 -13.96
C GLN A 86 -3.11 -5.89 -13.90
N GLN A 87 -3.78 -4.81 -14.32
CA GLN A 87 -3.24 -3.45 -14.18
C GLN A 87 -2.97 -3.09 -12.72
N ASP A 88 -3.90 -3.41 -11.82
CA ASP A 88 -3.78 -3.06 -10.42
C ASP A 88 -2.66 -3.82 -9.72
N ILE A 89 -2.41 -5.09 -10.06
CA ILE A 89 -1.29 -5.89 -9.56
C ILE A 89 0.04 -5.36 -10.10
N GLU A 90 0.12 -5.07 -11.41
CA GLU A 90 1.35 -4.53 -12.01
C GLU A 90 1.72 -3.17 -11.40
N GLU A 91 0.72 -2.31 -11.16
CA GLU A 91 0.91 -1.02 -10.53
C GLU A 91 1.09 -1.09 -9.00
N LEU A 92 0.67 -2.18 -8.35
CA LEU A 92 0.68 -2.29 -6.89
C LEU A 92 2.09 -2.07 -6.33
N SER A 93 3.07 -2.74 -6.91
CA SER A 93 4.48 -2.61 -6.51
C SER A 93 4.99 -1.18 -6.67
N ALA A 94 4.65 -0.51 -7.78
CA ALA A 94 5.04 0.86 -8.05
C ALA A 94 4.36 1.84 -7.07
N ARG A 95 3.07 1.63 -6.77
CA ARG A 95 2.31 2.41 -5.79
C ARG A 95 2.89 2.25 -4.38
N GLN A 96 3.23 1.02 -3.99
CA GLN A 96 3.85 0.73 -2.70
C GLN A 96 5.24 1.37 -2.59
N ILE A 97 6.11 1.19 -3.58
CA ILE A 97 7.45 1.82 -3.61
C ILE A 97 7.33 3.35 -3.55
N ARG A 98 6.36 3.94 -4.24
CA ARG A 98 6.12 5.39 -4.19
C ARG A 98 5.77 5.86 -2.78
N HIS A 99 4.89 5.16 -2.07
CA HIS A 99 4.54 5.52 -0.70
C HIS A 99 5.73 5.36 0.24
N VAL A 100 6.42 4.21 0.20
CA VAL A 100 7.62 3.96 1.02
C VAL A 100 8.69 5.02 0.74
N SER A 101 8.93 5.37 -0.52
CA SER A 101 9.96 6.35 -0.89
C SER A 101 9.63 7.76 -0.42
N ILE A 102 8.36 8.18 -0.46
CA ILE A 102 7.93 9.47 0.10
C ILE A 102 8.15 9.51 1.62
N TYR A 103 7.72 8.45 2.34
CA TYR A 103 7.93 8.38 3.80
C TYR A 103 9.42 8.34 4.16
N LEU A 104 10.22 7.60 3.41
CA LEU A 104 11.67 7.54 3.61
C LEU A 104 12.34 8.88 3.33
N ALA A 105 11.96 9.57 2.24
CA ALA A 105 12.47 10.90 1.92
C ALA A 105 12.12 11.93 3.00
N ALA A 106 10.89 11.92 3.50
CA ALA A 106 10.46 12.76 4.62
C ALA A 106 11.26 12.46 5.89
N TRP A 107 11.48 11.18 6.19
CA TRP A 107 12.29 10.76 7.34
C TRP A 107 13.76 11.21 7.23
N VAL A 108 14.38 11.04 6.06
CA VAL A 108 15.75 11.52 5.80
C VAL A 108 15.82 13.03 5.96
N ALA A 109 14.84 13.78 5.43
CA ALA A 109 14.79 15.23 5.57
C ALA A 109 14.72 15.67 7.04
N ILE A 110 13.90 15.00 7.86
CA ILE A 110 13.83 15.24 9.30
C ILE A 110 15.17 14.93 9.98
N CYS A 111 15.81 13.81 9.65
CA CYS A 111 17.11 13.44 10.21
C CYS A 111 18.21 14.46 9.88
N ILE A 112 18.25 14.94 8.63
CA ILE A 112 19.18 15.99 8.20
C ILE A 112 18.90 17.29 8.98
N GLY A 113 17.64 17.68 9.13
CA GLY A 113 17.24 18.87 9.89
C GLY A 113 17.68 18.79 11.36
N LEU A 114 17.43 17.67 12.03
CA LEU A 114 17.85 17.44 13.41
C LEU A 114 19.38 17.46 13.55
N TYR A 115 20.09 16.83 12.62
CA TYR A 115 21.56 16.86 12.60
C TYR A 115 22.10 18.28 12.44
N ALA A 116 21.52 19.07 11.52
CA ALA A 116 21.91 20.47 11.32
C ALA A 116 21.69 21.31 12.58
N ILE A 117 20.59 21.12 13.31
CA ILE A 117 20.33 21.81 14.59
C ILE A 117 21.37 21.43 15.64
N GLY A 118 21.69 20.14 15.78
CA GLY A 118 22.72 19.67 16.70
C GLY A 118 24.12 20.20 16.35
N TRP A 119 24.42 20.30 15.06
CA TRP A 119 25.67 20.87 14.58
C TRP A 119 25.75 22.38 14.83
N LEU A 120 24.68 23.13 14.55
CA LEU A 120 24.60 24.56 14.78
C LEU A 120 24.72 24.90 16.27
N THR A 121 24.03 24.17 17.15
CA THR A 121 24.14 24.38 18.60
C THR A 121 25.56 24.13 19.11
N ALA A 122 26.23 23.08 18.65
CA ALA A 122 27.63 22.81 18.99
C ALA A 122 28.58 23.89 18.44
N TRP A 123 28.31 24.42 17.25
CA TRP A 123 29.06 25.51 16.64
C TRP A 123 28.92 26.80 17.46
N VAL A 124 27.68 27.17 17.81
CA VAL A 124 27.36 28.33 18.65
C VAL A 124 28.04 28.22 20.02
N VAL A 125 27.88 27.09 20.72
CA VAL A 125 28.50 26.87 22.04
C VAL A 125 30.03 26.93 21.97
N ARG A 126 30.64 26.39 20.90
CA ARG A 126 32.08 26.47 20.70
C ARG A 126 32.54 27.90 20.39
N GLY A 127 31.75 28.68 19.68
CA GLY A 127 32.01 30.10 19.40
C GLY A 127 31.95 30.99 20.64
N PHE A 128 31.06 30.68 21.59
CA PHE A 128 30.95 31.39 22.87
C PHE A 128 31.92 30.89 23.95
N ARG A 129 32.60 29.76 23.73
CA ARG A 129 33.67 29.31 24.62
C ARG A 129 34.92 30.16 24.34
N SER A 130 35.00 31.33 24.98
CA SER A 130 36.25 32.08 25.05
C SER A 130 37.33 31.15 25.58
N LYS A 131 38.52 31.19 24.98
CA LYS A 131 39.69 30.55 25.60
C LYS A 131 39.90 31.28 26.92
N ALA A 132 39.47 30.67 28.02
CA ALA A 132 39.92 31.10 29.33
C ALA A 132 41.44 30.92 29.33
N VAL A 133 42.14 32.07 29.25
CA VAL A 133 43.58 32.19 29.50
C VAL A 133 43.79 32.12 31.00
#